data_AF-A0A4U8Q950-F1
#
_entry.id   AF-A0A4U8Q950-F1
#
_cell.length_a   1.000
_cell.length_b   1.000
_cell.length_c   1.000
_cell.angle_alpha   90.00
_cell.angle_beta   90.00
_cell.angle_gamma   90.00
#
_symmetry.space_group_name_H-M   'P 1'
#
loop_
_entity.id
_entity.type
_entity.pdbx_description
1 polymer ?
#
loop_
_entity_poly.entity_id
_entity_poly.type
_entity_poly.pdbx_seq_one_letter_code
_entity_poly.pdbx_strand_id
1 'polypeptide(L)'
;MQKLREKLKNKKGFTLVEMIVVLAIIGILIALVAPNVARIIKDGQETADSARAKNFMTAAQAYATRNVAAGRAIVLPAANQYPGTNVYTIALDSTNLDGALTTFFSVPGTGTPPVPADKDRFIAPGGVAYFTPNDLKGSDTIYLYMTRDGAVMGAVYASGTIVKGVAGVSPGTGVDFSTTALRDGTIATTGVIAPPTTPTP
;
A
#
# COMPACT_ATOMS: atom_id res chain seq x y z
N MET A 1 1.90 66.04 1.81
CA MET A 1 2.22 65.03 2.84
C MET A 1 1.16 64.88 3.96
N GLN A 2 0.23 65.83 4.18
CA GLN A 2 -0.77 65.72 5.27
C GLN A 2 -1.95 64.76 4.95
N LYS A 3 -2.37 64.65 3.68
CA LYS A 3 -3.48 63.77 3.25
C LYS A 3 -3.24 62.27 3.41
N LEU A 4 -1.99 61.82 3.63
CA LEU A 4 -1.67 60.40 3.87
C LEU A 4 -1.88 59.99 5.34
N ARG A 5 -1.73 60.92 6.30
CA ARG A 5 -1.87 60.65 7.74
C ARG A 5 -3.32 60.49 8.19
N GLU A 6 -4.27 61.14 7.51
CA GLU A 6 -5.70 61.00 7.82
C GLU A 6 -6.27 59.64 7.39
N LYS A 7 -5.79 59.06 6.29
CA LYS A 7 -6.23 57.71 5.84
C LYS A 7 -5.84 56.60 6.83
N LEU A 8 -4.79 56.80 7.64
CA LEU A 8 -4.35 55.82 8.65
C LEU A 8 -5.11 55.95 9.98
N LYS A 9 -5.72 57.10 10.28
CA LYS A 9 -6.53 57.32 11.49
C LYS A 9 -7.96 56.76 11.39
N ASN A 10 -8.42 56.40 10.18
CA ASN A 10 -9.76 55.85 9.95
C ASN A 10 -9.84 54.32 9.98
N LYS A 11 -8.80 53.62 10.46
CA LYS A 11 -8.93 52.19 10.75
C LYS A 11 -9.60 52.03 12.12
N LYS A 12 -10.94 52.01 12.14
CA LYS A 12 -11.70 51.52 13.29
C LYS A 12 -11.22 50.09 13.57
N GLY A 13 -10.49 49.90 14.67
CA GLY A 13 -9.99 48.60 15.08
C GLY A 13 -11.14 47.68 15.43
N PHE A 14 -11.01 46.40 15.08
CA PHE A 14 -11.92 45.34 15.47
C PHE A 14 -11.96 45.25 17.01
N THR A 15 -13.14 45.15 17.60
CA THR A 15 -13.24 45.05 19.06
C THR A 15 -12.85 43.64 19.52
N LEU A 16 -12.27 43.52 20.71
CA LEU A 16 -11.95 42.21 21.30
C LEU A 16 -13.22 41.35 21.47
N VAL A 17 -14.36 41.99 21.78
CA VAL A 17 -15.65 41.32 21.94
C VAL A 17 -16.10 40.67 20.62
N GLU A 18 -15.94 41.35 19.49
CA GLU A 18 -16.26 40.77 18.17
C GLU A 18 -15.41 39.53 17.87
N MET A 19 -14.13 39.50 18.29
CA MET A 19 -13.29 38.32 18.08
C MET A 19 -13.69 37.15 18.99
N ILE A 20 -14.12 37.43 20.22
CA ILE A 20 -14.57 36.39 21.16
C ILE A 20 -15.83 35.70 20.64
N VAL A 21 -16.81 36.47 20.14
CA VAL A 21 -18.05 35.88 19.59
C VAL A 21 -17.77 35.04 18.35
N VAL A 22 -16.86 35.49 17.47
CA VAL A 22 -16.49 34.74 16.27
C VAL A 22 -15.80 33.42 16.63
N LEU A 23 -14.84 33.43 17.55
CA LEU A 23 -14.17 32.21 18.01
C LEU A 23 -15.14 31.26 18.74
N ALA A 24 -16.12 31.79 19.47
CA ALA A 24 -17.16 30.98 20.10
C ALA A 24 -18.00 30.21 19.06
N ILE A 25 -18.44 30.88 18.00
CA ILE A 25 -19.22 30.23 16.92
C ILE A 25 -18.35 29.22 16.16
N ILE A 26 -17.10 29.57 15.82
CA ILE A 26 -16.16 28.64 15.15
C ILE A 26 -15.92 27.40 16.02
N GLY A 27 -15.78 27.56 17.34
CA GLY A 27 -15.62 26.45 18.28
C GLY A 27 -16.80 25.48 18.26
N ILE A 28 -18.04 26.00 18.24
CA ILE A 28 -19.25 25.18 18.13
C ILE A 28 -19.27 24.41 16.81
N LEU A 29 -18.94 25.07 15.69
CA LEU A 29 -18.90 24.43 14.37
C LEU A 29 -17.84 23.32 14.30
N ILE A 30 -16.64 23.56 14.82
CA ILE A 30 -15.57 22.56 14.88
C ILE A 30 -16.01 21.35 15.72
N ALA A 31 -16.66 21.57 16.87
CA ALA A 31 -17.12 20.48 17.73
C ALA A 31 -18.10 19.53 17.01
N LEU A 32 -18.95 20.07 16.13
CA LEU A 32 -19.89 19.27 15.34
C LEU A 32 -19.23 18.56 14.14
N VAL A 33 -18.26 19.22 13.49
CA VAL A 33 -17.68 18.75 12.22
C VAL A 33 -16.47 17.83 12.43
N ALA A 34 -15.68 18.06 13.47
CA ALA A 34 -14.43 17.34 13.73
C ALA A 34 -14.54 15.80 13.71
N PRO A 35 -15.51 15.14 14.39
CA PRO A 35 -15.57 13.68 14.38
C PRO A 35 -15.89 13.12 12.99
N ASN A 36 -16.73 13.81 12.21
CA ASN A 36 -17.07 13.40 10.86
C ASN A 36 -15.87 13.51 9.91
N VAL A 37 -15.13 14.62 9.98
CA VAL A 37 -13.93 14.81 9.15
C VAL A 37 -12.85 13.78 9.50
N ALA A 38 -12.64 13.49 10.78
CA ALA A 38 -11.69 12.46 11.20
C ALA A 38 -12.04 11.07 10.62
N ARG A 39 -13.33 10.71 10.60
CA ARG A 39 -13.81 9.46 9.99
C ARG A 39 -13.60 9.46 8.47
N ILE A 40 -13.96 10.52 7.77
CA ILE A 40 -13.78 10.63 6.30
C ILE A 40 -12.31 10.50 5.90
N ILE A 41 -11.40 11.12 6.65
CA ILE A 41 -9.96 11.01 6.40
C ILE A 41 -9.50 9.57 6.57
N LYS A 42 -9.96 8.89 7.63
CA LYS A 42 -9.63 7.48 7.89
C LYS A 42 -10.15 6.58 6.76
N ASP A 43 -11.41 6.70 6.39
CA ASP A 43 -12.04 5.91 5.33
C ASP A 43 -11.36 6.17 3.97
N GLY A 44 -10.93 7.42 3.72
CA GLY A 44 -10.17 7.80 2.54
C GLY A 44 -8.77 7.16 2.50
N GLN A 45 -8.08 7.09 3.63
CA GLN A 45 -6.80 6.38 3.75
C GLN A 45 -6.97 4.87 3.51
N GLU A 46 -7.99 4.25 4.12
CA GLU A 46 -8.28 2.82 3.92
C GLU A 46 -8.58 2.49 2.45
N THR A 47 -9.36 3.34 1.80
CA THR A 47 -9.67 3.20 0.37
C THR A 47 -8.42 3.35 -0.48
N ALA A 48 -7.57 4.34 -0.18
CA ALA A 48 -6.31 4.55 -0.89
C ALA A 48 -5.35 3.38 -0.72
N ASP A 49 -5.23 2.83 0.49
CA ASP A 49 -4.34 1.72 0.81
C ASP A 49 -4.80 0.41 0.16
N SER A 50 -6.11 0.12 0.15
CA SER A 50 -6.65 -1.03 -0.60
C SER A 50 -6.50 -0.85 -2.12
N ALA A 51 -6.70 0.38 -2.64
CA ALA A 51 -6.46 0.68 -4.04
C ALA A 51 -4.99 0.50 -4.43
N ARG A 52 -4.04 0.88 -3.56
CA ARG A 52 -2.62 0.58 -3.75
C ARG A 52 -2.40 -0.93 -3.85
N ALA A 53 -2.83 -1.71 -2.85
CA ALA A 53 -2.69 -3.17 -2.89
C ALA A 53 -3.25 -3.78 -4.18
N LYS A 54 -4.42 -3.30 -4.64
CA LYS A 54 -5.05 -3.74 -5.89
C LYS A 54 -4.21 -3.37 -7.13
N ASN A 55 -3.71 -2.14 -7.23
CA ASN A 55 -2.87 -1.73 -8.35
C ASN A 55 -1.63 -2.62 -8.45
N PHE A 56 -0.94 -2.85 -7.32
CA PHE A 56 0.22 -3.74 -7.26
C PHE A 56 -0.12 -5.18 -7.64
N MET A 57 -1.25 -5.70 -7.16
CA MET A 57 -1.74 -7.01 -7.57
C MET A 57 -1.92 -7.09 -9.09
N THR A 58 -2.60 -6.11 -9.71
CA THR A 58 -2.88 -6.12 -11.16
C THR A 58 -1.60 -6.07 -11.99
N ALA A 59 -0.62 -5.26 -11.62
CA ALA A 59 0.63 -5.22 -12.38
C ALA A 59 1.53 -6.43 -12.10
N ALA A 60 1.50 -7.00 -10.89
CA ALA A 60 2.14 -8.28 -10.63
C ALA A 60 1.50 -9.43 -11.43
N GLN A 61 0.17 -9.43 -11.60
CA GLN A 61 -0.54 -10.36 -12.49
C GLN A 61 -0.07 -10.21 -13.93
N ALA A 62 -0.04 -8.98 -14.45
CA ALA A 62 0.43 -8.71 -15.81
C ALA A 62 1.88 -9.16 -16.03
N TYR A 63 2.75 -8.91 -15.05
CA TYR A 63 4.14 -9.36 -15.06
C TYR A 63 4.23 -10.88 -15.06
N ALA A 64 3.53 -11.55 -14.14
CA ALA A 64 3.55 -13.01 -14.05
C ALA A 64 3.01 -13.68 -15.32
N THR A 65 1.88 -13.21 -15.85
CA THR A 65 1.31 -13.69 -17.12
C THR A 65 2.29 -13.56 -18.28
N ARG A 66 3.00 -12.42 -18.39
CA ARG A 66 4.02 -12.23 -19.43
C ARG A 66 5.18 -13.21 -19.30
N ASN A 67 5.66 -13.46 -18.08
CA ASN A 67 6.77 -14.38 -17.83
C ASN A 67 6.39 -15.83 -18.14
N VAL A 68 5.19 -16.26 -17.74
CA VAL A 68 4.65 -17.58 -18.06
C VAL A 68 4.44 -17.73 -19.57
N ALA A 69 3.88 -16.72 -20.24
CA ALA A 69 3.71 -16.72 -21.69
C ALA A 69 5.06 -16.76 -22.45
N ALA A 70 6.12 -16.20 -21.87
CA ALA A 70 7.48 -16.28 -22.39
C ALA A 70 8.16 -17.64 -22.12
N GLY A 71 7.46 -18.63 -21.55
CA GLY A 71 7.98 -19.97 -21.30
C GLY A 71 9.00 -20.04 -20.16
N ARG A 72 9.02 -19.05 -19.26
CA ARG A 72 9.93 -19.05 -18.10
C ARG A 72 9.49 -20.08 -17.07
N ALA A 73 10.46 -20.80 -16.52
CA ALA A 73 10.23 -21.75 -15.44
C ALA A 73 9.98 -21.00 -14.13
N ILE A 74 8.96 -21.41 -13.39
CA ILE A 74 8.62 -20.85 -12.10
C ILE A 74 9.53 -21.48 -11.04
N VAL A 75 10.26 -20.66 -10.32
CA VAL A 75 11.11 -21.06 -9.20
C VAL A 75 10.35 -20.79 -7.91
N LEU A 76 10.20 -21.80 -7.07
CA LEU A 76 9.38 -21.75 -5.85
C LEU A 76 10.24 -22.06 -4.63
N PRO A 77 10.88 -21.05 -4.00
CA PRO A 77 11.66 -21.26 -2.79
C PRO A 77 10.76 -21.74 -1.65
N ALA A 78 11.12 -22.85 -0.99
CA ALA A 78 10.36 -23.38 0.15
C ALA A 78 10.24 -22.37 1.32
N ALA A 79 11.24 -21.50 1.49
CA ALA A 79 11.23 -20.44 2.50
C ALA A 79 10.12 -19.40 2.31
N ASN A 80 9.58 -19.28 1.09
CA ASN A 80 8.55 -18.32 0.73
C ASN A 80 7.14 -18.94 0.71
N GLN A 81 7.02 -20.23 1.00
CA GLN A 81 5.74 -20.91 0.99
C GLN A 81 4.88 -20.45 2.18
N TYR A 82 3.64 -20.07 1.90
CA TYR A 82 2.66 -19.80 2.93
C TYR A 82 2.37 -21.12 3.69
N PRO A 83 2.58 -21.16 5.02
CA PRO A 83 2.54 -22.40 5.79
C PRO A 83 1.26 -23.22 5.58
N GLY A 84 1.42 -24.52 5.29
CA GLY A 84 0.31 -25.45 5.14
C GLY A 84 -0.49 -25.32 3.84
N THR A 85 -0.03 -24.52 2.87
CA THR A 85 -0.73 -24.28 1.59
C THR A 85 0.23 -24.39 0.41
N ASN A 86 -0.30 -24.47 -0.82
CA ASN A 86 0.50 -24.42 -2.07
C ASN A 86 0.60 -22.98 -2.63
N VAL A 87 0.53 -21.99 -1.74
CA VAL A 87 0.65 -20.57 -2.07
C VAL A 87 2.01 -20.07 -1.62
N TYR A 88 2.60 -19.16 -2.38
CA TYR A 88 3.90 -18.57 -2.11
C TYR A 88 3.75 -17.06 -1.93
N THR A 89 4.50 -16.52 -0.98
CA THR A 89 4.53 -15.10 -0.63
C THR A 89 5.77 -14.43 -1.23
N ILE A 90 5.59 -13.25 -1.82
CA ILE A 90 6.70 -12.38 -2.21
C ILE A 90 6.55 -11.04 -1.48
N ALA A 91 7.56 -10.66 -0.71
CA ALA A 91 7.67 -9.33 -0.14
C ALA A 91 8.38 -8.39 -1.12
N LEU A 92 7.71 -7.30 -1.49
CA LEU A 92 8.24 -6.22 -2.31
C LEU A 92 8.39 -4.99 -1.43
N ASP A 93 9.61 -4.52 -1.23
CA ASP A 93 9.91 -3.32 -0.47
C ASP A 93 10.58 -2.26 -1.35
N SER A 94 10.74 -1.04 -0.83
CA SER A 94 11.34 0.09 -1.56
C SER A 94 12.78 -0.14 -2.07
N THR A 95 13.48 -1.16 -1.56
CA THR A 95 14.86 -1.50 -1.95
C THR A 95 14.95 -2.66 -2.93
N ASN A 96 13.91 -3.52 -3.00
CA ASN A 96 13.97 -4.78 -3.73
C ASN A 96 12.67 -5.14 -4.47
N LEU A 97 12.01 -4.15 -5.09
CA LEU A 97 10.79 -4.35 -5.89
C LEU A 97 11.00 -5.31 -7.08
N ASP A 98 12.18 -5.33 -7.68
CA ASP A 98 12.45 -6.07 -8.92
C ASP A 98 13.25 -7.36 -8.68
N GLY A 99 14.24 -7.36 -7.78
CA GLY A 99 14.99 -8.58 -7.43
C GLY A 99 14.10 -9.66 -6.82
N ALA A 100 13.15 -9.29 -5.97
CA ALA A 100 12.23 -10.24 -5.36
C ALA A 100 11.33 -10.95 -6.39
N LEU A 101 10.82 -10.27 -7.42
CA LEU A 101 9.97 -10.87 -8.46
C LEU A 101 10.76 -11.66 -9.51
N THR A 102 11.97 -11.23 -9.83
CA THR A 102 12.82 -11.91 -10.82
C THR A 102 13.34 -13.25 -10.31
N THR A 103 13.51 -13.42 -9.00
CA THR A 103 13.90 -14.73 -8.41
C THR A 103 12.85 -15.83 -8.58
N PHE A 104 11.59 -15.49 -8.87
CA PHE A 104 10.51 -16.46 -9.07
C PHE A 104 10.36 -16.94 -10.52
N PHE A 105 11.00 -16.28 -11.48
CA PHE A 105 10.96 -16.68 -12.89
C PHE A 105 12.37 -16.85 -13.42
N SER A 106 12.73 -18.09 -13.76
CA SER A 106 14.02 -18.42 -14.39
C SER A 106 13.83 -18.75 -15.86
N VAL A 107 14.81 -18.46 -16.71
CA VAL A 107 14.80 -18.99 -18.08
C VAL A 107 15.18 -20.47 -18.01
N PRO A 108 14.50 -21.37 -18.73
CA PRO A 108 14.82 -22.79 -18.74
C PRO A 108 16.27 -23.03 -19.17
N GLY A 109 17.00 -23.86 -18.41
CA GLY A 109 18.28 -24.45 -18.84
C GLY A 109 19.57 -23.76 -18.38
N THR A 110 19.54 -22.65 -17.63
CA THR A 110 20.78 -21.92 -17.26
C THR A 110 21.23 -22.03 -15.79
N GLY A 111 20.49 -22.74 -14.92
CA GLY A 111 20.92 -23.05 -13.53
C GLY A 111 21.21 -21.84 -12.62
N THR A 112 21.09 -20.63 -13.14
CA THR A 112 21.22 -19.33 -12.49
C THR A 112 20.05 -18.48 -12.98
N PRO A 113 19.41 -17.65 -12.13
CA PRO A 113 18.37 -16.75 -12.59
C PRO A 113 19.00 -15.86 -13.66
N PRO A 114 18.62 -16.00 -14.93
CA PRO A 114 19.07 -15.06 -15.93
C PRO A 114 18.33 -13.77 -15.61
N VAL A 115 19.08 -12.73 -15.25
CA VAL A 115 18.55 -11.38 -15.11
C VAL A 115 17.70 -11.13 -16.35
N PRO A 116 16.39 -10.90 -16.22
CA PRO A 116 15.57 -10.60 -17.37
C PRO A 116 16.21 -9.44 -18.13
N ALA A 117 16.28 -9.52 -19.46
CA ALA A 117 16.68 -8.36 -20.26
C ALA A 117 15.89 -7.14 -19.76
N ASP A 118 16.46 -5.92 -19.77
CA ASP A 118 15.87 -4.74 -19.09
C ASP A 118 14.38 -4.47 -19.39
N LYS A 119 13.90 -4.99 -20.53
CA LYS A 119 12.52 -4.97 -21.03
C LYS A 119 11.53 -5.88 -20.28
N ASP A 120 12.05 -6.84 -19.52
CA ASP A 120 11.33 -7.91 -18.82
C ASP A 120 11.47 -7.79 -17.30
N ARG A 121 12.01 -6.66 -16.81
CA ARG A 121 12.08 -6.30 -15.39
C ARG A 121 10.76 -5.68 -14.96
N PHE A 122 10.35 -5.92 -13.71
CA PHE A 122 9.14 -5.33 -13.13
C PHE A 122 9.27 -3.80 -13.02
N ILE A 123 10.49 -3.34 -12.74
CA ILE A 123 10.89 -1.92 -12.78
C ILE A 123 11.99 -1.79 -13.82
N ALA A 124 11.63 -1.34 -15.02
CA ALA A 124 12.63 -1.08 -16.06
C ALA A 124 13.41 0.20 -15.72
N PRO A 125 14.75 0.17 -15.66
CA PRO A 125 15.56 1.37 -15.71
C PRO A 125 15.45 1.94 -17.14
N GLY A 126 14.49 2.85 -17.37
CA GLY A 126 14.34 3.58 -18.64
C GLY A 126 13.39 2.97 -19.69
N GLY A 127 12.43 2.12 -19.31
CA GLY A 127 11.40 1.57 -20.20
C GLY A 127 9.97 1.62 -19.62
N VAL A 128 8.99 0.99 -20.29
CA VAL A 128 7.59 0.85 -19.81
C VAL A 128 7.54 0.01 -18.53
N ALA A 129 7.86 0.65 -17.41
CA ALA A 129 7.84 0.04 -16.09
C ALA A 129 6.39 -0.22 -15.67
N TYR A 130 6.12 -1.39 -15.09
CA TYR A 130 4.81 -1.68 -14.51
C TYR A 130 4.58 -0.83 -13.25
N PHE A 131 5.66 -0.32 -12.63
CA PHE A 131 5.64 0.66 -11.54
C PHE A 131 6.85 1.60 -11.53
N THR A 132 6.65 2.77 -10.92
CA THR A 132 7.73 3.68 -10.57
C THR A 132 8.33 3.31 -9.19
N PRO A 133 9.65 3.46 -8.98
CA PRO A 133 10.31 3.14 -7.70
C PRO A 133 9.79 3.91 -6.47
N ASN A 134 9.03 5.00 -6.68
CA ASN A 134 8.63 5.92 -5.63
C ASN A 134 7.30 5.59 -4.95
N ASP A 135 6.63 4.50 -5.37
CA ASP A 135 5.30 4.14 -4.86
C ASP A 135 5.34 3.45 -3.49
N LEU A 136 6.50 2.91 -3.07
CA LEU A 136 6.76 2.42 -1.71
C LEU A 136 7.84 3.26 -1.04
N LYS A 137 7.62 3.69 0.21
CA LYS A 137 8.57 4.52 0.96
C LYS A 137 8.87 3.94 2.33
N GLY A 138 10.14 4.04 2.75
CA GLY A 138 10.56 3.62 4.08
C GLY A 138 10.28 2.15 4.33
N SER A 139 9.49 1.84 5.36
CA SER A 139 9.12 0.48 5.76
C SER A 139 7.92 -0.11 5.01
N ASP A 140 7.42 0.56 3.98
CA ASP A 140 6.29 0.06 3.19
C ASP A 140 6.69 -1.19 2.40
N THR A 141 5.89 -2.24 2.57
CA THR A 141 6.10 -3.55 1.95
C THR A 141 4.78 -4.07 1.38
N ILE A 142 4.86 -4.69 0.21
CA ILE A 142 3.73 -5.37 -0.41
C ILE A 142 4.00 -6.86 -0.45
N TYR A 143 3.09 -7.63 0.13
CA TYR A 143 3.14 -9.08 0.11
C TYR A 143 2.19 -9.58 -0.96
N LEU A 144 2.74 -10.22 -2.00
CA LEU A 144 1.97 -10.85 -3.07
C LEU A 144 1.82 -12.34 -2.77
N TYR A 145 0.61 -12.86 -2.97
CA TYR A 145 0.32 -14.27 -2.88
C TYR A 145 0.14 -14.86 -4.26
N MET A 146 0.86 -15.95 -4.55
CA MET A 146 0.82 -16.61 -5.85
C MET A 146 0.73 -18.13 -5.76
N THR A 147 0.06 -18.73 -6.73
CA THR A 147 0.01 -20.20 -6.86
C THR A 147 1.31 -20.74 -7.43
N ARG A 148 1.52 -22.04 -7.29
CA ARG A 148 2.60 -22.78 -7.97
C ARG A 148 2.61 -22.63 -9.50
N ASP A 149 1.47 -22.26 -10.09
CA ASP A 149 1.32 -22.06 -11.54
C ASP A 149 1.66 -20.60 -11.94
N GLY A 150 2.12 -19.78 -10.99
CA GLY A 150 2.55 -18.40 -11.21
C GLY A 150 1.40 -17.40 -11.24
N ALA A 151 0.17 -17.81 -10.90
CA ALA A 151 -0.97 -16.91 -10.86
C ALA A 151 -0.98 -16.13 -9.53
N VAL A 152 -1.04 -14.79 -9.61
CA VAL A 152 -1.16 -13.92 -8.43
C VAL A 152 -2.63 -13.86 -7.97
N MET A 153 -2.89 -14.26 -6.73
CA MET A 153 -4.21 -14.39 -6.12
C MET A 153 -4.61 -13.18 -5.28
N GLY A 154 -3.64 -12.56 -4.61
CA GLY A 154 -3.90 -11.47 -3.69
C GLY A 154 -2.65 -10.67 -3.37
N ALA A 155 -2.87 -9.51 -2.77
CA ALA A 155 -1.84 -8.60 -2.31
C ALA A 155 -2.22 -7.97 -0.97
N VAL A 156 -1.21 -7.74 -0.13
CA VAL A 156 -1.33 -7.02 1.14
C VAL A 156 -0.34 -5.88 1.13
N TYR A 157 -0.83 -4.67 1.33
CA TYR A 157 0.00 -3.50 1.62
C TYR A 157 0.14 -3.36 3.14
N ALA A 158 1.39 -3.37 3.59
CA ALA A 158 1.76 -3.18 4.97
C ALA A 158 2.80 -2.05 5.11
N SER A 159 2.75 -1.35 6.23
CA SER A 159 3.79 -0.40 6.62
C SER A 159 4.51 -0.98 7.84
N GLY A 160 5.77 -1.39 7.65
CA GLY A 160 6.45 -2.27 8.58
C GLY A 160 5.75 -3.63 8.63
N THR A 161 5.39 -4.07 9.84
CA THR A 161 4.64 -5.32 10.05
C THR A 161 3.12 -5.10 10.14
N ILE A 162 2.63 -3.85 9.99
CA ILE A 162 1.22 -3.53 10.18
C ILE A 162 0.48 -3.49 8.85
N VAL A 163 -0.59 -4.25 8.74
CA VAL A 163 -1.45 -4.29 7.55
C VAL A 163 -2.25 -3.00 7.43
N LYS A 164 -2.21 -2.40 6.23
CA LYS A 164 -2.90 -1.15 5.87
C LYS A 164 -4.04 -1.39 4.88
N GLY A 165 -3.82 -2.26 3.91
CA GLY A 165 -4.83 -2.59 2.90
C GLY A 165 -4.59 -3.97 2.31
N VAL A 166 -5.67 -4.63 1.88
CA VAL A 166 -5.61 -5.92 1.18
C VAL A 166 -6.42 -5.88 -0.10
N ALA A 167 -6.07 -6.73 -1.05
CA ALA A 167 -6.78 -6.90 -2.31
C ALA A 167 -6.66 -8.35 -2.83
N GLY A 168 -7.73 -8.87 -3.44
CA GLY A 168 -7.76 -10.23 -3.99
C GLY A 168 -8.29 -11.25 -2.98
N VAL A 169 -7.71 -12.45 -2.96
CA VAL A 169 -8.18 -13.56 -2.13
C VAL A 169 -7.11 -14.05 -1.16
N SER A 170 -7.58 -14.64 -0.05
CA SER A 170 -6.71 -15.23 0.98
C SER A 170 -5.83 -16.35 0.42
N PRO A 171 -4.57 -16.47 0.87
CA PRO A 171 -3.74 -17.64 0.61
C PRO A 171 -4.17 -18.89 1.39
N GLY A 172 -5.00 -18.75 2.43
CA GLY A 172 -5.41 -19.85 3.32
C GLY A 172 -6.90 -19.81 3.70
N THR A 173 -7.40 -20.94 4.21
CA THR A 173 -8.79 -21.05 4.69
C THR A 173 -8.92 -20.52 6.11
N GLY A 174 -9.93 -19.67 6.36
CA GLY A 174 -10.30 -19.25 7.73
C GLY A 174 -9.88 -17.84 8.16
N VAL A 175 -9.37 -17.02 7.24
CA VAL A 175 -9.13 -15.59 7.48
C VAL A 175 -9.96 -14.78 6.50
N ASP A 176 -10.76 -13.86 7.01
CA ASP A 176 -11.53 -12.93 6.18
C ASP A 176 -10.57 -11.94 5.52
N PHE A 177 -10.34 -12.12 4.22
CA PHE A 177 -9.36 -11.34 3.47
C PHE A 177 -9.95 -10.03 2.97
N SER A 178 -10.34 -9.17 3.92
CA SER A 178 -10.85 -7.83 3.66
C SER A 178 -10.06 -6.79 4.43
N THR A 179 -9.97 -5.57 3.88
CA THR A 179 -9.24 -4.48 4.53
C THR A 179 -9.86 -4.18 5.90
N THR A 180 -11.18 -4.30 6.03
CA THR A 180 -11.89 -4.13 7.31
C THR A 180 -11.48 -5.14 8.37
N ALA A 181 -11.26 -6.41 7.98
CA ALA A 181 -10.94 -7.48 8.93
C ALA A 181 -9.45 -7.53 9.32
N LEU A 182 -8.56 -7.11 8.41
CA LEU A 182 -7.11 -7.31 8.58
C LEU A 182 -6.34 -6.01 8.87
N ARG A 183 -6.95 -4.84 8.69
CA ARG A 183 -6.32 -3.56 9.01
C ARG A 183 -5.88 -3.51 10.47
N ASP A 184 -4.73 -2.90 10.69
CA ASP A 184 -4.06 -2.83 12.00
C ASP A 184 -3.65 -4.20 12.57
N GLY A 185 -3.86 -5.28 11.82
CA GLY A 185 -3.29 -6.60 12.08
C GLY A 185 -1.79 -6.65 11.76
N THR A 186 -1.18 -7.79 12.07
CA THR A 186 0.25 -8.01 11.85
C THR A 186 0.50 -8.98 10.72
N ILE A 187 1.57 -8.75 9.95
CA ILE A 187 2.04 -9.68 8.91
C ILE A 187 3.47 -10.12 9.21
N ALA A 188 3.71 -11.43 9.14
CA ALA A 188 5.03 -12.02 9.26
C ALA A 188 5.79 -11.94 7.93
N THR A 189 7.11 -12.12 7.98
CA THR A 189 7.97 -12.17 6.78
C THR A 189 7.59 -13.31 5.83
N THR A 190 6.98 -14.38 6.34
CA THR A 190 6.42 -15.51 5.57
C THR A 190 5.09 -15.18 4.87
N GLY A 191 4.54 -13.99 5.10
CA GLY A 191 3.24 -13.57 4.56
C GLY A 191 2.03 -14.02 5.37
N VAL A 192 2.23 -14.69 6.50
CA VAL A 192 1.13 -15.06 7.41
C VAL A 192 0.57 -13.80 8.04
N ILE A 193 -0.75 -13.62 7.93
CA ILE A 193 -1.46 -12.48 8.49
C ILE A 193 -2.16 -12.92 9.76
N ALA A 194 -1.99 -12.15 10.83
CA ALA A 194 -2.78 -12.25 12.04
C ALA A 194 -3.71 -11.02 12.13
N PRO A 195 -5.03 -11.22 12.31
CA PRO A 195 -5.96 -10.11 12.51
C PRO A 195 -5.58 -9.31 13.76
N PRO A 196 -5.98 -8.05 13.86
CA PRO A 196 -5.76 -7.26 15.07
C PRO A 196 -6.38 -7.99 16.26
N THR A 197 -5.62 -8.16 17.34
CA THR A 197 -6.19 -8.66 18.59
C THR A 197 -7.15 -7.60 19.09
N THR A 198 -8.46 -7.85 18.97
CA THR A 198 -9.45 -7.07 19.71
C THR A 198 -9.04 -7.11 21.18
N PRO A 199 -8.95 -5.96 21.88
CA PRO A 199 -8.81 -6.01 23.33
C PRO A 199 -10.01 -6.81 23.85
N THR A 200 -9.72 -7.93 24.49
CA THR A 200 -10.72 -8.71 25.22
C THR A 200 -11.39 -7.74 26.20
N PRO A 201 -12.74 -7.61 26.18
CA PRO A 201 -13.44 -6.71 27.09
C PRO A 201 -13.20 -7.07 28.56
#